data_AF-A0A498FZ79-F1
#
_entry.id   AF-A0A498FZ79-F1
#
_cell.length_a   1.000
_cell.length_b   1.000
_cell.length_c   1.000
_cell.angle_alpha   90.00
_cell.angle_beta   90.00
_cell.angle_gamma   90.00
#
_symmetry.space_group_name_H-M   'P 1'
#
loop_
_entity.id
_entity.type
_entity.pdbx_description
1 polymer ?
#
loop_
_entity_poly.entity_id
_entity_poly.type
_entity_poly.pdbx_seq_one_letter_code
_entity_poly.pdbx_strand_id
1 'polypeptide(L)'
;MRTLVYDGRTGAAGDMICAALIAAGADPAVLDPVRDALPVRYAVGETEKNGIRATTVDVLVDGDDAGHADSDRGHDHDHSHDHE
;
A
#
# COMPACT_ATOMS: atom_id res chain seq x y z
N MET A 1 18.22 -10.02 -22.18
CA MET A 1 17.51 -10.47 -20.96
C MET A 1 17.84 -9.54 -19.82
N ARG A 2 16.84 -9.08 -19.07
CA ARG A 2 17.01 -8.38 -17.79
C ARG A 2 16.56 -9.35 -16.70
N THR A 3 17.47 -9.75 -15.83
CA THR A 3 17.16 -10.63 -14.69
C THR A 3 16.67 -9.75 -13.55
N LEU A 4 15.46 -10.00 -13.06
CA LEU A 4 14.97 -9.43 -11.81
C LEU A 4 15.41 -10.36 -10.66
N VAL A 5 16.01 -9.79 -9.62
CA VAL A 5 16.36 -10.53 -8.40
C VAL A 5 15.55 -9.92 -7.26
N TYR A 6 14.82 -10.77 -6.54
CA TYR A 6 14.03 -10.38 -5.38
C TYR A 6 14.46 -11.24 -4.18
N ASP A 7 14.80 -10.59 -3.06
CA ASP A 7 15.11 -11.26 -1.79
C ASP A 7 13.95 -11.05 -0.82
N GLY A 8 13.14 -12.09 -0.62
CA GLY A 8 11.98 -12.03 0.29
C GLY A 8 12.32 -11.79 1.75
N ARG A 9 13.60 -11.85 2.15
CA ARG A 9 14.02 -11.62 3.55
C ARG A 9 14.16 -10.15 3.89
N THR A 10 14.21 -9.24 2.91
CA THR A 10 14.39 -7.81 3.17
C THR A 10 13.17 -7.16 3.83
N GLY A 11 12.04 -7.85 3.89
CA GLY A 11 10.81 -7.38 4.52
C GLY A 11 10.20 -6.21 3.74
N ALA A 12 9.33 -6.53 2.78
CA ALA A 12 8.50 -5.53 2.09
C ALA A 12 7.05 -5.97 2.19
N ALA A 13 6.14 -4.99 2.29
CA ALA A 13 4.72 -5.27 2.25
C ALA A 13 4.31 -5.84 0.87
N GLY A 14 3.31 -6.72 0.87
CA GLY A 14 2.90 -7.47 -0.34
C GLY A 14 2.47 -6.57 -1.49
N ASP A 15 1.81 -5.47 -1.16
CA ASP A 15 1.38 -4.41 -2.07
C ASP A 15 2.57 -3.66 -2.68
N MET A 16 3.60 -3.33 -1.90
CA MET A 16 4.84 -2.72 -2.40
C MET A 16 5.57 -3.64 -3.38
N ILE A 17 5.56 -4.95 -3.13
CA ILE A 17 6.13 -5.95 -4.05
C ILE A 17 5.31 -5.99 -5.34
N CYS A 18 3.99 -6.03 -5.25
CA CYS A 18 3.11 -5.99 -6.42
C CYS A 18 3.34 -4.72 -7.25
N ALA A 19 3.41 -3.56 -6.60
CA ALA A 19 3.67 -2.28 -7.26
C ALA A 19 5.01 -2.28 -8.00
N ALA A 20 6.07 -2.79 -7.37
CA ALA A 20 7.40 -2.88 -7.98
C ALA A 20 7.42 -3.82 -9.19
N LEU A 21 6.72 -4.96 -9.12
CA LEU A 21 6.63 -5.91 -10.23
C LEU A 21 5.83 -5.34 -11.40
N ILE A 22 4.70 -4.68 -11.12
CA ILE A 22 3.88 -4.01 -12.14
C ILE A 22 4.69 -2.89 -12.81
N ALA A 23 5.41 -2.07 -12.03
CA ALA A 23 6.31 -1.05 -12.57
C ALA A 23 7.42 -1.64 -13.47
N ALA A 24 7.85 -2.87 -13.18
CA ALA A 24 8.81 -3.60 -14.01
C ALA A 24 8.20 -4.25 -15.27
N GLY A 25 6.89 -4.12 -15.47
CA GLY A 25 6.14 -4.63 -16.63
C GLY A 25 5.46 -5.98 -16.42
N ALA A 26 5.29 -6.43 -15.17
CA ALA A 26 4.48 -7.60 -14.88
C ALA A 26 3.00 -7.34 -15.18
N ASP A 27 2.30 -8.36 -15.68
CA ASP A 27 0.87 -8.30 -15.96
C ASP A 27 0.04 -8.41 -14.66
N PRO A 28 -0.77 -7.40 -14.28
CA PRO A 28 -1.61 -7.46 -13.09
C PRO A 28 -2.68 -8.56 -13.13
N ALA A 29 -3.08 -9.04 -14.32
CA ALA A 29 -4.12 -10.06 -14.48
C ALA A 29 -3.76 -11.40 -13.83
N VAL A 30 -2.48 -11.63 -13.50
CA VAL A 30 -2.06 -12.82 -12.75
C VAL A 30 -2.65 -12.88 -11.33
N LEU A 31 -3.18 -11.76 -10.83
CA LEU A 31 -3.86 -11.68 -9.53
C LEU A 31 -5.37 -11.96 -9.62
N ASP A 32 -5.94 -12.12 -10.81
CA ASP A 32 -7.38 -12.35 -11.00
C ASP A 32 -7.90 -13.56 -10.22
N PRO A 33 -7.21 -14.72 -10.18
CA PRO A 33 -7.67 -15.86 -9.37
C PRO A 33 -7.76 -15.55 -7.86
N VAL A 34 -6.96 -14.59 -7.37
CA VAL A 34 -7.02 -14.16 -5.97
C VAL A 34 -8.20 -13.23 -5.74
N ARG A 35 -8.46 -12.31 -6.67
CA ARG A 35 -9.66 -11.45 -6.67
C ARG A 35 -10.95 -12.26 -6.78
N ASP A 36 -10.94 -13.36 -7.52
CA ASP A 36 -12.10 -14.23 -7.66
C ASP A 36 -12.37 -15.05 -6.38
N ALA A 37 -11.31 -15.36 -5.61
CA ALA A 37 -11.40 -16.16 -4.40
C ALA A 37 -11.63 -15.33 -3.12
N LEU A 38 -11.25 -14.05 -3.13
CA LEU A 38 -11.34 -13.14 -1.99
C LEU A 38 -12.05 -11.85 -2.41
N PRO A 39 -12.90 -11.25 -1.57
CA PRO A 39 -13.60 -9.99 -1.87
C PRO A 39 -12.63 -8.81 -1.78
N VAL A 40 -11.63 -8.76 -2.66
CA VAL A 40 -10.58 -7.75 -2.70
C VAL A 40 -10.38 -7.23 -4.12
N ARG A 41 -10.08 -5.93 -4.21
CA ARG A 41 -9.65 -5.26 -5.43
C ARG A 41 -8.27 -4.65 -5.22
N TYR A 42 -7.46 -4.66 -6.28
CA TYR A 42 -6.15 -3.99 -6.26
C TYR A 42 -6.27 -2.70 -7.06
N ALA A 43 -6.08 -1.56 -6.39
CA ALA A 43 -6.01 -0.25 -7.03
C ALA A 43 -4.56 0.06 -7.38
N VAL A 44 -4.23 0.07 -8.67
CA VAL A 44 -2.90 0.46 -9.15
C VAL A 44 -2.90 1.97 -9.38
N GLY A 45 -1.95 2.66 -8.76
CA GLY A 45 -1.81 4.11 -8.85
C GLY A 45 -0.37 4.55 -9.12
N GLU A 46 -0.16 5.85 -9.04
CA GLU A 46 1.16 6.47 -9.07
C GLU A 46 1.26 7.48 -7.92
N THR A 47 2.47 7.66 -7.41
CA THR A 47 2.82 8.70 -6.45
C THR A 47 4.11 9.38 -6.89
N GLU A 48 4.29 10.65 -6.52
CA GLU A 48 5.55 11.36 -6.66
C GLU A 48 5.97 11.94 -5.31
N LYS A 49 7.17 11.59 -4.85
CA LYS A 49 7.74 12.12 -3.61
C LYS A 49 9.16 12.56 -3.85
N ASN A 50 9.48 13.81 -3.51
CA ASN A 50 10.80 14.41 -3.72
C ASN A 50 11.29 14.29 -5.19
N GLY A 51 10.37 14.42 -6.16
CA GLY A 51 10.69 14.28 -7.59
C GLY A 51 10.90 12.85 -8.08
N ILE A 52 10.60 11.84 -7.25
CA ILE A 52 10.69 10.43 -7.62
C ILE A 52 9.27 9.90 -7.83
N ARG A 53 8.93 9.56 -9.09
CA ARG A 53 7.68 8.91 -9.45
C ARG A 53 7.78 7.39 -9.23
N ALA A 54 6.76 6.83 -8.59
CA ALA A 54 6.65 5.39 -8.32
C ALA A 54 5.23 4.89 -8.55
N THR A 55 5.09 3.62 -8.93
CA THR A 55 3.81 2.91 -8.94
C THR A 55 3.42 2.56 -7.51
N THR A 56 2.14 2.66 -7.19
CA THR A 56 1.54 2.20 -5.94
C THR A 56 0.51 1.11 -6.22
N VAL A 57 0.27 0.27 -5.22
CA VAL A 57 -0.84 -0.68 -5.22
C VAL A 57 -1.50 -0.59 -3.87
N ASP A 58 -2.82 -0.43 -3.84
CA ASP A 58 -3.62 -0.59 -2.62
C ASP A 58 -4.45 -1.86 -2.74
N VAL A 59 -4.49 -2.66 -1.67
CA VAL A 59 -5.36 -3.85 -1.58
C VAL A 59 -6.58 -3.47 -0.76
N LEU A 60 -7.74 -3.42 -1.40
CA LEU A 60 -8.96 -2.88 -0.82
C LEU A 60 -9.98 -4.00 -0.70
N VAL A 61 -10.60 -4.14 0.47
CA VAL A 61 -11.65 -5.13 0.72
C VAL A 61 -12.99 -4.57 0.26
N ASP A 62 -13.74 -5.34 -0.51
CA ASP A 62 -15.03 -4.91 -1.01
C ASP A 62 -16.03 -4.74 0.15
N GLY A 63 -16.70 -3.58 0.19
CA GLY A 63 -17.66 -3.23 1.24
C GLY A 63 -17.04 -2.57 2.49
N ASP A 64 -15.72 -2.42 2.55
CA ASP A 64 -15.01 -1.66 3.59
C ASP A 64 -14.59 -0.29 3.04
N ASP A 65 -15.55 0.62 2.91
CA ASP A 65 -15.33 2.05 2.57
C ASP A 65 -14.76 2.85 3.78
N ALA A 66 -14.19 2.17 4.76
CA ALA A 66 -13.47 2.80 5.86
C ALA A 66 -12.11 3.29 5.34
N GLY A 67 -12.14 4.42 4.64
CA GLY A 67 -10.97 5.10 4.13
C GLY A 67 -9.83 5.13 5.14
N HIS A 68 -8.64 4.77 4.68
CA HIS A 68 -7.39 5.24 5.26
C HIS A 68 -7.29 6.76 5.05
N ALA A 69 -8.20 7.51 5.66
CA ALA A 69 -7.91 8.88 6.03
C ALA A 69 -6.80 8.77 7.08
N ASP A 70 -5.63 9.29 6.72
CA ASP A 70 -4.54 9.63 7.63
C ASP A 70 -5.13 10.12 8.94
N SER A 71 -5.19 9.20 9.90
CA SER A 71 -5.54 9.52 11.26
C SER A 71 -4.26 10.06 11.87
N ASP A 72 -3.87 11.25 11.45
CA ASP A 72 -3.14 12.22 12.27
C ASP A 72 -4.02 12.51 13.50
N ARG A 73 -4.18 11.50 14.36
CA ARG A 73 -4.67 11.68 15.72
C ARG A 73 -3.50 12.28 16.47
N GLY A 74 -3.39 13.60 16.36
CA GLY A 74 -2.64 14.42 17.30
C GLY A 74 -3.05 14.02 18.70
N HIS A 75 -2.17 13.27 19.38
CA HIS A 75 -2.26 13.05 20.80
C HIS A 75 -1.79 14.33 21.50
N ASP A 76 -2.65 15.36 21.53
CA ASP A 76 -2.49 16.48 22.46
C ASP A 76 -2.86 15.99 23.86
N HIS A 77 -1.84 15.64 24.64
CA HIS A 77 -1.96 15.46 26.08
C HIS A 77 -1.82 16.83 26.75
N ASP A 78 -2.92 17.58 26.85
CA ASP A 78 -3.01 18.74 27.73
C ASP A 78 -3.11 18.26 29.19
N HIS A 79 -1.99 18.36 29.92
CA HIS A 79 -1.94 18.12 31.36
C HIS A 79 -2.10 19.45 32.09
N SER A 80 -3.34 19.91 32.26
CA SER A 80 -3.66 20.95 33.24
C SER A 80 -3.80 20.32 34.63
N HIS A 81 -2.73 20.44 35.44
CA HIS A 81 -2.82 20.23 36.88
C HIS A 81 -2.93 21.61 37.55
N ASP A 82 -4.18 22.00 37.83
CA ASP A 82 -4.50 23.13 38.68
C ASP A 82 -4.12 22.83 40.14
N HIS A 83 -3.64 23.87 40.81
CA HIS A 83 -3.04 23.87 42.14
C HIS A 83 -4.07 23.80 43.28
N GLU A 84 -3.65 23.24 44.41
CA GLU A 84 -3.96 23.74 45.75
C GLU A 84 -2.65 24.01 46.50
#